data_AF-A0A1G6LF47-F1
#
_entry.id   AF-A0A1G6LF47-F1
#
_cell.length_a   1.000
_cell.length_b   1.000
_cell.length_c   1.000
_cell.angle_alpha   90.00
_cell.angle_beta   90.00
_cell.angle_gamma   90.00
#
_symmetry.space_group_name_H-M   'P 1'
#
loop_
_entity.id
_entity.type
_entity.pdbx_description
1 polymer ?
#
loop_
_entity_poly.entity_id
_entity_poly.type
_entity_poly.pdbx_seq_one_letter_code
_entity_poly.pdbx_strand_id
1 'polypeptide(L)'
;MENSTMVVTRKIQLMIDSEDREVVKNAIDQLYNWQWICFRAANTIMSHHFVQERVKDFFYLTEDIKLKIADEKKEANGILKSSRQNTTYRLLFNHFKGQIPANILSNLNNTLISNFNKEKDAYWKGEKSLRNYKRNIPLPFGAEVISKLTRAVDNKNFTFRLFQIPFRTYLGKDRSDKKAMFDKVISGALKLCASHIQLDRGKIFLLAAMRIEKEYHVLDPTIIAEASLSIEHPVTVKVGSQEYAIGNKEEFLHRRLAIQAAVNRVKKAVILTAVDMEERRK
;
A
#
# COMPACT_ATOMS: atom_id res chain seq x y z
N MET A 1 -24.33 -3.08 -10.49
CA MET A 1 -24.46 -2.21 -9.30
C MET A 1 -23.08 -1.75 -8.91
N GLU A 2 -22.74 -0.49 -9.13
CA GLU A 2 -21.46 0.05 -8.67
C GLU A 2 -21.41 0.03 -7.14
N ASN A 3 -20.29 -0.42 -6.58
CA ASN A 3 -20.08 -0.40 -5.14
C ASN A 3 -20.22 1.06 -4.64
N SER A 4 -21.25 1.30 -3.82
CA SER A 4 -21.58 2.59 -3.19
C SER A 4 -20.58 3.02 -2.11
N THR A 5 -19.48 2.28 -1.95
CA THR A 5 -18.46 2.55 -0.95
C THR A 5 -17.10 2.70 -1.60
N MET A 6 -16.29 3.59 -1.03
CA MET A 6 -14.89 3.80 -1.38
C MET A 6 -14.00 3.58 -0.17
N VAL A 7 -12.75 3.16 -0.40
CA VAL A 7 -11.76 3.00 0.66
C VAL A 7 -10.81 4.18 0.62
N VAL A 8 -10.74 4.93 1.72
CA VAL A 8 -9.81 6.05 1.89
C VAL A 8 -8.74 5.66 2.90
N THR A 9 -7.48 5.85 2.52
CA THR A 9 -6.34 5.59 3.39
C THR A 9 -5.77 6.90 3.94
N ARG A 10 -5.61 6.98 5.25
CA ARG A 10 -4.96 8.11 5.92
C ARG A 10 -3.66 7.68 6.58
N LYS A 11 -2.59 8.46 6.37
CA LYS A 11 -1.29 8.28 7.02
C LYS A 11 -1.29 9.04 8.36
N ILE A 12 -1.19 8.29 9.45
CA ILE A 12 -1.17 8.80 10.83
C ILE A 12 0.15 8.37 11.46
N GLN A 13 0.85 9.29 12.11
CA GLN A 13 2.06 8.95 12.84
C GLN A 13 1.69 8.26 14.16
N LEU A 14 2.44 7.23 14.53
CA LEU A 14 2.31 6.52 15.79
C LEU A 14 3.56 6.70 16.65
N MET A 15 3.35 6.62 17.96
CA MET A 15 4.38 6.51 18.99
C MET A 15 4.04 5.31 19.88
N ILE A 16 5.04 4.70 20.50
CA ILE A 16 4.82 3.61 21.45
C ILE A 16 4.43 4.23 22.78
N ASP A 17 3.30 3.80 23.33
CA ASP A 17 2.73 4.38 24.55
C ASP A 17 3.30 3.67 25.77
N SER A 18 4.55 4.02 26.12
CA SER A 18 5.29 3.51 27.27
C SER A 18 6.35 4.53 27.71
N GLU A 19 6.52 4.70 29.02
CA GLU A 19 7.59 5.53 29.60
C GLU A 19 8.93 4.79 29.68
N ASP A 20 8.88 3.44 29.67
CA ASP A 20 10.06 2.60 29.71
C ASP A 20 10.75 2.53 28.34
N ARG A 21 12.01 2.99 28.31
CA ARG A 21 12.86 2.99 27.12
C ARG A 21 13.18 1.60 26.59
N GLU A 22 13.29 0.59 27.46
CA GLU A 22 13.58 -0.78 27.04
C GLU A 22 12.39 -1.38 26.30
N VAL A 23 11.17 -1.17 26.82
CA VAL A 23 9.92 -1.60 26.18
C VAL A 23 9.77 -0.95 24.80
N VAL A 24 10.04 0.36 24.71
CA VAL A 24 9.98 1.09 23.42
C VAL A 24 10.98 0.52 22.43
N LYS A 25 12.23 0.30 22.85
CA LYS A 25 13.27 -0.27 21.99
C LYS A 25 12.90 -1.67 21.50
N ASN A 26 12.50 -2.56 22.40
CA ASN A 26 12.12 -3.93 22.08
C ASN A 26 10.97 -3.99 21.08
N ALA A 27 9.95 -3.14 21.25
CA ALA A 27 8.83 -3.07 20.33
C ALA A 27 9.22 -2.50 18.96
N ILE A 28 10.12 -1.51 18.89
CA ILE A 28 10.67 -1.02 17.62
C ILE A 28 11.47 -2.12 16.90
N ASP A 29 12.37 -2.80 17.62
CA ASP A 29 13.19 -3.89 17.08
C ASP A 29 12.30 -5.04 16.56
N GLN A 30 11.23 -5.37 17.29
CA GLN A 30 10.23 -6.34 16.88
C GLN A 30 9.52 -5.93 15.58
N LEU A 31 9.13 -4.66 15.43
CA LEU A 31 8.50 -4.16 14.20
C LEU A 31 9.46 -4.24 13.00
N TYR A 32 10.74 -3.90 13.18
CA TYR A 32 11.74 -4.04 12.11
C TYR A 32 12.00 -5.49 11.74
N ASN A 33 12.04 -6.39 12.72
CA ASN A 33 12.14 -7.82 12.46
C ASN A 33 10.94 -8.33 11.64
N TRP A 34 9.72 -7.95 12.03
CA TRP A 34 8.52 -8.27 11.25
C TRP A 34 8.58 -7.71 9.82
N GLN A 35 9.09 -6.49 9.64
CA GLN A 35 9.25 -5.90 8.31
C GLN A 35 10.24 -6.68 7.45
N TRP A 36 11.36 -7.11 8.03
CA TRP A 36 12.33 -7.95 7.33
C TRP A 36 11.73 -9.30 6.92
N ILE A 37 10.97 -9.94 7.81
CA ILE A 37 10.24 -11.18 7.51
C ILE A 37 9.23 -10.94 6.38
N CYS A 38 8.44 -9.87 6.44
CA CYS A 38 7.47 -9.52 5.39
C CYS A 38 8.12 -9.28 4.04
N PHE A 39 9.28 -8.60 3.99
CA PHE A 39 10.04 -8.42 2.76
C PHE A 39 10.46 -9.76 2.14
N ARG A 40 11.03 -10.67 2.96
CA ARG A 40 11.43 -12.00 2.47
C ARG A 40 10.22 -12.80 2.01
N ALA A 41 9.17 -12.83 2.84
CA ALA A 41 7.92 -13.51 2.53
C ALA A 41 7.30 -12.99 1.23
N ALA A 42 7.24 -11.67 1.04
CA ALA A 42 6.64 -11.07 -0.15
C ALA A 42 7.34 -11.50 -1.45
N ASN A 43 8.67 -11.48 -1.47
CA ASN A 43 9.43 -11.91 -2.64
C ASN A 43 9.30 -13.43 -2.86
N THR A 44 9.32 -14.22 -1.78
CA THR A 44 9.04 -15.66 -1.86
C THR A 44 7.66 -15.95 -2.44
N ILE A 45 6.61 -15.21 -2.02
CA ILE A 45 5.24 -15.35 -2.53
C ILE A 45 5.19 -15.11 -4.03
N MET A 46 5.73 -13.99 -4.50
CA MET A 46 5.70 -13.65 -5.92
C MET A 46 6.41 -14.69 -6.77
N SER A 47 7.61 -15.12 -6.37
CA SER A 47 8.38 -16.13 -7.09
C SER A 47 7.67 -17.48 -7.12
N HIS A 48 7.12 -17.93 -5.99
CA HIS A 48 6.37 -19.19 -5.93
C HIS A 48 5.12 -19.14 -6.81
N HIS A 49 4.36 -18.04 -6.77
CA HIS A 49 3.16 -17.90 -7.61
C HIS A 49 3.50 -17.86 -9.10
N PHE A 50 4.60 -17.21 -9.48
CA PHE A 50 5.09 -17.18 -10.85
C PHE A 50 5.47 -18.59 -11.34
N VAL A 51 6.28 -19.31 -10.55
CA VAL A 51 6.66 -20.70 -10.88
C VAL A 51 5.42 -21.59 -10.96
N GLN A 52 4.46 -21.43 -10.04
CA GLN A 52 3.21 -22.20 -10.08
C GLN A 52 2.32 -21.90 -11.29
N GLU A 53 2.47 -20.76 -11.97
CA GLU A 53 1.80 -20.58 -13.28
C GLU A 53 2.60 -21.23 -14.39
N ARG A 54 3.92 -21.01 -14.37
CA ARG A 54 4.81 -21.35 -15.49
C ARG A 54 5.25 -22.80 -15.54
N VAL A 55 5.15 -23.56 -14.45
CA VAL A 55 5.60 -24.95 -14.45
C VAL A 55 4.88 -25.79 -15.51
N LYS A 56 3.64 -25.42 -15.86
CA LYS A 56 2.84 -26.09 -16.90
C LYS A 56 3.47 -25.94 -18.29
N ASP A 57 4.25 -24.88 -18.50
CA ASP A 57 4.94 -24.57 -19.75
C ASP A 57 6.37 -25.17 -19.78
N PHE A 58 6.86 -25.76 -18.68
CA PHE A 58 8.23 -26.29 -18.57
C PHE A 58 8.31 -27.68 -19.19
N PHE A 59 8.46 -27.72 -20.52
CA PHE A 59 8.55 -28.93 -21.34
C PHE A 59 9.72 -29.87 -20.98
N TYR A 60 10.73 -29.36 -20.26
CA TYR A 60 11.89 -30.12 -19.81
C TYR A 60 11.65 -30.86 -18.48
N LEU A 61 10.47 -30.71 -17.87
CA LEU A 61 10.05 -31.55 -16.75
C LEU A 61 9.40 -32.82 -17.31
N THR A 62 9.64 -33.97 -16.65
CA THR A 62 9.11 -35.26 -17.10
C THR A 62 7.58 -35.26 -17.17
N GLU A 63 6.99 -36.14 -17.98
CA GLU A 63 5.53 -36.19 -18.14
C GLU A 63 4.81 -36.52 -16.83
N ASP A 64 5.45 -37.27 -15.94
CA ASP A 64 4.99 -37.54 -14.57
C ASP A 64 4.94 -36.26 -13.70
N ILE A 65 5.63 -35.19 -14.09
CA ILE A 65 5.62 -33.87 -13.42
C ILE A 65 4.60 -32.92 -14.09
N LYS A 66 4.03 -33.26 -15.26
CA LYS A 66 2.91 -32.52 -15.90
C LYS A 66 1.57 -32.70 -15.14
N LEU A 67 1.65 -32.95 -13.84
CA LEU A 67 0.52 -32.95 -12.92
C LEU A 67 -0.06 -31.52 -12.83
N LYS A 68 -1.38 -31.43 -12.71
CA LYS A 68 -2.04 -30.13 -12.60
C LYS A 68 -1.67 -29.51 -11.24
N ILE A 69 -1.30 -28.22 -11.22
CA ILE A 69 -1.22 -27.46 -9.97
C ILE A 69 -2.64 -27.20 -9.47
N ALA A 70 -3.21 -28.24 -8.88
CA ALA A 70 -4.49 -28.28 -8.20
C ALA A 70 -4.30 -29.01 -6.87
N ASP A 71 -5.28 -28.84 -5.99
CA ASP A 71 -5.32 -29.57 -4.72
C ASP A 71 -5.56 -31.06 -5.02
N GLU A 72 -4.71 -31.94 -4.49
CA GLU A 72 -4.79 -33.41 -4.67
C GLU A 72 -6.16 -33.96 -4.24
N LYS A 73 -6.84 -33.28 -3.32
CA LYS A 73 -8.19 -33.64 -2.85
C LYS A 73 -9.31 -33.19 -3.79
N LYS A 74 -9.03 -32.26 -4.72
CA LYS A 74 -10.01 -31.72 -5.68
C LYS A 74 -9.82 -32.26 -7.08
N GLU A 75 -8.59 -32.59 -7.47
CA GLU A 75 -8.30 -33.24 -8.75
C GLU A 75 -7.34 -34.41 -8.51
N ALA A 76 -7.65 -35.57 -9.10
CA ALA A 76 -6.85 -36.79 -8.96
C ALA A 76 -5.38 -36.62 -9.41
N ASN A 77 -5.10 -35.62 -10.25
CA ASN A 77 -3.75 -35.28 -10.76
C ASN A 77 -3.18 -34.00 -10.12
N GLY A 78 -3.67 -33.58 -8.95
CA GLY A 78 -3.23 -32.39 -8.23
C GLY A 78 -1.94 -32.62 -7.43
N ILE A 79 -0.90 -31.80 -7.63
CA ILE A 79 0.39 -31.91 -6.87
C ILE A 79 0.30 -31.27 -5.47
N LEU A 80 -0.66 -30.37 -5.26
CA LEU A 80 -0.67 -29.56 -4.05
C LEU A 80 -1.43 -30.25 -2.91
N LYS A 81 -0.85 -30.29 -1.71
CA LYS A 81 -1.50 -30.72 -0.46
C LYS A 81 -2.59 -29.76 0.05
N SER A 82 -2.86 -28.68 -0.66
CA SER A 82 -3.89 -27.67 -0.36
C SER A 82 -4.13 -26.74 -1.54
N SER A 83 -5.14 -25.87 -1.46
CA SER A 83 -5.38 -24.84 -2.47
C SER A 83 -4.11 -24.01 -2.78
N ARG A 84 -4.02 -23.52 -4.02
CA ARG A 84 -2.87 -22.77 -4.51
C ARG A 84 -2.51 -21.55 -3.66
N GLN A 85 -3.52 -20.81 -3.21
CA GLN A 85 -3.34 -19.65 -2.33
C GLN A 85 -2.89 -20.05 -0.92
N ASN A 86 -3.41 -21.17 -0.42
CA ASN A 86 -3.10 -21.66 0.93
C ASN A 86 -1.72 -22.33 0.99
N THR A 87 -1.21 -22.86 -0.11
CA THR A 87 0.11 -23.51 -0.17
C THR A 87 1.23 -22.54 0.18
N THR A 88 1.19 -21.33 -0.41
CA THR A 88 2.18 -20.29 -0.13
C THR A 88 2.07 -19.78 1.30
N TYR A 89 0.84 -19.61 1.81
CA TYR A 89 0.62 -19.27 3.22
C TYR A 89 1.17 -20.36 4.17
N ARG A 90 0.89 -21.65 3.92
CA ARG A 90 1.37 -22.76 4.75
C ARG A 90 2.89 -22.88 4.74
N LEU A 91 3.52 -22.68 3.58
CA LEU A 91 4.98 -22.64 3.45
C LEU A 91 5.56 -21.56 4.37
N LEU A 92 5.06 -20.33 4.25
CA LEU A 92 5.54 -19.20 5.04
C LEU A 92 5.23 -19.36 6.52
N PHE A 93 4.03 -19.84 6.86
CA PHE A 93 3.62 -20.08 8.22
C PHE A 93 4.55 -21.10 8.90
N ASN A 94 4.94 -22.17 8.20
CA ASN A 94 5.90 -23.14 8.73
C ASN A 94 7.30 -22.54 8.88
N HIS A 95 7.75 -21.71 7.93
CA HIS A 95 9.07 -21.07 7.98
C HIS A 95 9.19 -19.99 9.07
N PHE A 96 8.12 -19.26 9.35
CA PHE A 96 8.11 -18.09 10.25
C PHE A 96 7.23 -18.27 11.48
N LYS A 97 6.86 -19.51 11.82
CA LYS A 97 5.99 -19.83 12.96
C LYS A 97 6.57 -19.23 14.24
N GLY A 98 5.75 -18.49 14.98
CA GLY A 98 6.13 -17.88 16.26
C GLY A 98 6.99 -16.61 16.15
N GLN A 99 7.49 -16.25 14.96
CA GLN A 99 8.34 -15.06 14.78
C GLN A 99 7.54 -13.81 14.40
N ILE A 100 6.42 -13.98 13.70
CA ILE A 100 5.54 -12.90 13.24
C ILE A 100 4.07 -13.28 13.45
N PRO A 101 3.19 -12.33 13.78
CA PRO A 101 1.76 -12.59 13.86
C PRO A 101 1.21 -13.17 12.56
N ALA A 102 0.48 -14.28 12.65
CA ALA A 102 -0.13 -14.96 11.51
C ALA A 102 -1.09 -14.06 10.71
N ASN A 103 -1.71 -13.10 11.38
CA ASN A 103 -2.56 -12.09 10.74
C ASN A 103 -1.80 -11.28 9.69
N ILE A 104 -0.55 -10.88 9.97
CA ILE A 104 0.27 -10.12 9.02
C ILE A 104 0.58 -10.97 7.79
N LEU A 105 1.02 -12.22 8.01
CA LEU A 105 1.32 -13.14 6.92
C LEU A 105 0.10 -13.45 6.04
N SER A 106 -1.06 -13.66 6.65
CA SER A 106 -2.30 -13.95 5.93
C SER A 106 -2.73 -12.76 5.07
N ASN A 107 -2.76 -11.55 5.65
CA ASN A 107 -3.09 -10.33 4.90
C ASN A 107 -2.07 -10.02 3.79
N LEU A 108 -0.78 -10.26 4.05
CA LEU A 108 0.27 -10.12 3.05
C LEU A 108 0.05 -11.10 1.88
N ASN A 109 -0.16 -12.38 2.16
CA ASN A 109 -0.39 -13.40 1.15
C ASN A 109 -1.61 -13.06 0.28
N ASN A 110 -2.76 -12.73 0.89
CA ASN A 110 -3.97 -12.39 0.17
C ASN A 110 -3.79 -11.17 -0.74
N THR A 111 -3.14 -10.12 -0.23
CA THR A 111 -2.88 -8.89 -0.99
C THR A 111 -1.96 -9.15 -2.18
N LEU A 112 -0.88 -9.90 -1.97
CA LEU A 112 0.10 -10.18 -3.02
C LEU A 112 -0.44 -11.12 -4.10
N ILE A 113 -1.23 -12.12 -3.73
CA ILE A 113 -1.91 -13.00 -4.68
C ILE A 113 -2.91 -12.21 -5.53
N SER A 114 -3.70 -11.32 -4.91
CA SER A 114 -4.62 -10.46 -5.64
C SER A 114 -3.88 -9.58 -6.65
N ASN A 115 -2.76 -8.99 -6.23
CA ASN A 115 -1.92 -8.17 -7.11
C ASN A 115 -1.31 -8.99 -8.25
N PHE A 116 -0.79 -10.19 -7.96
CA PHE A 116 -0.25 -11.09 -8.97
C PHE A 116 -1.32 -11.45 -10.00
N ASN A 117 -2.51 -11.85 -9.57
CA ASN A 117 -3.60 -12.25 -10.47
C ASN A 117 -4.08 -11.11 -11.38
N LYS A 118 -4.04 -9.86 -10.91
CA LYS A 118 -4.36 -8.67 -11.72
C LYS A 118 -3.30 -8.36 -12.78
N GLU A 119 -2.06 -8.76 -12.53
CA GLU A 119 -0.92 -8.39 -13.38
C GLU A 119 -0.38 -9.54 -14.22
N LYS A 120 -0.84 -10.77 -13.97
CA LYS A 120 -0.33 -11.99 -14.61
C LYS A 120 -0.31 -11.88 -16.13
N ASP A 121 -1.38 -11.35 -16.74
CA ASP A 121 -1.49 -11.29 -18.20
C ASP A 121 -0.45 -10.32 -18.79
N ALA A 122 -0.17 -9.21 -18.11
CA ALA A 122 0.88 -8.27 -18.48
C ALA A 122 2.28 -8.88 -18.33
N TYR A 123 2.49 -9.75 -17.33
CA TYR A 123 3.74 -10.50 -17.21
C TYR A 123 3.96 -11.44 -18.39
N TRP A 124 2.89 -12.06 -18.90
CA TRP A 124 2.98 -13.04 -19.99
C TRP A 124 3.25 -12.39 -21.33
N LYS A 125 2.69 -11.22 -21.55
CA LYS A 125 2.92 -10.40 -22.75
C LYS A 125 4.27 -9.66 -22.72
N GLY A 126 5.00 -9.72 -21.61
CA GLY A 126 6.26 -8.97 -21.44
C GLY A 126 6.07 -7.46 -21.22
N GLU A 127 4.84 -6.99 -21.00
CA GLU A 127 4.51 -5.58 -20.74
C GLU A 127 4.95 -5.14 -19.33
N LYS A 128 5.17 -6.11 -18.43
CA LYS A 128 5.53 -5.84 -17.05
C LYS A 128 6.47 -6.91 -16.48
N SER A 129 7.45 -6.49 -15.69
CA SER A 129 8.30 -7.39 -14.92
C SER A 129 7.60 -7.88 -13.64
N LEU A 130 7.95 -9.08 -13.18
CA LEU A 130 7.49 -9.59 -11.88
C LEU A 130 7.88 -8.60 -10.77
N ARG A 131 6.91 -8.23 -9.92
CA ARG A 131 7.16 -7.27 -8.84
C ARG A 131 8.20 -7.81 -7.85
N ASN A 132 9.17 -6.96 -7.52
CA ASN A 132 10.11 -7.17 -6.44
C ASN A 132 9.84 -6.15 -5.32
N TYR A 133 9.69 -6.64 -4.10
CA TYR A 133 9.42 -5.83 -2.92
C TYR A 133 10.72 -5.43 -2.22
N LYS A 134 10.80 -4.17 -1.78
CA LYS A 134 11.94 -3.63 -1.05
C LYS A 134 11.78 -3.85 0.46
N ARG A 135 12.87 -3.64 1.20
CA ARG A 135 12.92 -3.80 2.67
C ARG A 135 11.97 -2.89 3.44
N ASN A 136 11.51 -1.80 2.85
CA ASN A 136 10.57 -0.85 3.46
C ASN A 136 9.09 -1.20 3.20
N ILE A 137 8.78 -2.46 2.92
CA ILE A 137 7.39 -2.90 2.70
C ILE A 137 6.53 -2.58 3.94
N PRO A 138 5.31 -2.05 3.76
CA PRO A 138 4.37 -1.92 4.86
C PRO A 138 3.91 -3.28 5.38
N LEU A 139 3.67 -3.39 6.68
CA LEU A 139 3.14 -4.56 7.37
C LEU A 139 1.60 -4.55 7.28
N PRO A 140 0.98 -5.36 6.43
CA PRO A 140 -0.49 -5.41 6.35
C PRO A 140 -1.08 -6.11 7.57
N PHE A 141 -2.23 -5.65 8.05
CA PHE A 141 -2.96 -6.31 9.14
C PHE A 141 -4.46 -6.04 9.03
N GLY A 142 -5.27 -6.94 9.60
CA GLY A 142 -6.72 -6.80 9.67
C GLY A 142 -7.17 -5.92 10.85
N ALA A 143 -8.29 -5.23 10.68
CA ALA A 143 -8.82 -4.30 11.67
C ALA A 143 -9.11 -4.98 13.04
N GLU A 144 -9.41 -6.28 13.03
CA GLU A 144 -9.70 -7.10 14.21
C GLU A 144 -8.54 -7.19 15.23
N VAL A 145 -7.31 -6.87 14.82
CA VAL A 145 -6.15 -6.89 15.71
C VAL A 145 -6.05 -5.61 16.54
N ILE A 146 -6.67 -4.51 16.09
CA ILE A 146 -6.71 -3.28 16.87
C ILE A 146 -7.69 -3.48 18.02
N SER A 147 -7.19 -3.34 19.23
CA SER A 147 -7.98 -3.46 20.46
C SER A 147 -7.83 -2.22 21.33
N LYS A 148 -8.84 -1.98 22.17
CA LYS A 148 -8.85 -0.87 23.14
C LYS A 148 -8.58 0.50 22.50
N LEU A 149 -9.18 0.76 21.34
CA LEU A 149 -9.11 2.07 20.70
C LEU A 149 -9.95 3.08 21.50
N THR A 150 -9.27 4.00 22.18
CA THR A 150 -9.89 5.03 23.02
C THR A 150 -9.25 6.39 22.80
N ARG A 151 -9.94 7.45 23.22
CA ARG A 151 -9.32 8.79 23.32
C ARG A 151 -8.30 8.79 24.46
N ALA A 152 -7.16 9.43 24.23
CA ALA A 152 -6.16 9.67 25.26
C ALA A 152 -6.63 10.76 26.23
N VAL A 153 -6.03 10.81 27.42
CA VAL A 153 -6.36 11.79 28.49
C VAL A 153 -6.22 13.24 28.02
N ASP A 154 -5.32 13.48 27.04
CA ASP A 154 -5.10 14.81 26.45
C ASP A 154 -6.22 15.29 25.51
N ASN A 155 -7.21 14.43 25.22
CA ASN A 155 -8.32 14.65 24.28
C ASN A 155 -7.89 15.09 22.86
N LYS A 156 -6.61 14.90 22.53
CA LYS A 156 -5.98 15.27 21.25
C LYS A 156 -5.55 14.05 20.47
N ASN A 157 -5.12 13.01 21.16
CA ASN A 157 -4.61 11.78 20.57
C ASN A 157 -5.50 10.58 20.93
N PHE A 158 -5.24 9.46 20.29
CA PHE A 158 -5.91 8.18 20.52
C PHE A 158 -4.89 7.14 20.94
N THR A 159 -5.29 6.26 21.83
CA THR A 159 -4.50 5.12 22.31
C THR A 159 -5.16 3.83 21.86
N PHE A 160 -4.37 2.84 21.46
CA PHE A 160 -4.85 1.51 21.11
C PHE A 160 -3.73 0.48 21.27
N ARG A 161 -4.09 -0.81 21.29
CA ARG A 161 -3.13 -1.90 21.22
C ARG A 161 -3.21 -2.59 19.87
N LEU A 162 -2.06 -2.85 19.27
CA LEU A 162 -1.91 -3.60 18.03
C LEU A 162 -0.85 -4.68 18.24
N PHE A 163 -1.22 -5.96 18.06
CA PHE A 163 -0.36 -7.10 18.37
C PHE A 163 0.23 -7.06 19.80
N GLN A 164 -0.58 -6.62 20.77
CA GLN A 164 -0.18 -6.38 22.17
C GLN A 164 0.79 -5.21 22.40
N ILE A 165 1.27 -4.54 21.35
CA ILE A 165 2.09 -3.33 21.47
C ILE A 165 1.15 -2.13 21.70
N PRO A 166 1.34 -1.35 22.78
CA PRO A 166 0.57 -0.14 23.02
C PRO A 166 1.05 1.00 22.14
N PHE A 167 0.13 1.62 21.42
CA PHE A 167 0.39 2.75 20.54
C PHE A 167 -0.44 3.96 20.92
N ARG A 168 0.15 5.14 20.71
CA ARG A 168 -0.50 6.44 20.77
C ARG A 168 -0.33 7.14 19.42
N THR A 169 -1.42 7.69 18.90
CA THR A 169 -1.38 8.49 17.67
C THR A 169 -0.68 9.83 17.92
N TYR A 170 -0.05 10.39 16.90
CA TYR A 170 0.42 11.77 16.87
C TYR A 170 -0.27 12.52 15.73
N LEU A 171 -1.30 13.31 16.07
CA LEU A 171 -2.15 14.01 15.08
C LEU A 171 -1.70 15.45 14.78
N GLY A 172 -0.82 16.04 15.60
CA GLY A 172 -0.32 17.41 15.40
C GLY A 172 -1.43 18.47 15.45
N LYS A 173 -1.21 19.63 14.80
CA LYS A 173 -2.27 20.62 14.54
C LYS A 173 -3.13 20.08 13.40
N ASP A 174 -4.15 19.29 13.74
CA ASP A 174 -4.97 18.58 12.76
C ASP A 174 -5.72 19.56 11.83
N ARG A 175 -5.24 19.67 10.58
CA ARG A 175 -5.95 20.33 9.47
C ARG A 175 -6.68 19.31 8.58
N SER A 176 -6.69 18.04 8.96
CA SER A 176 -6.87 16.92 8.05
C SER A 176 -7.94 15.93 8.49
N ASP A 177 -9.01 16.36 9.17
CA ASP A 177 -10.16 15.54 9.61
C ASP A 177 -9.83 14.20 10.30
N LYS A 178 -8.57 13.93 10.67
CA LYS A 178 -8.12 12.63 11.16
C LYS A 178 -8.76 12.33 12.51
N LYS A 179 -8.88 13.36 13.35
CA LYS A 179 -9.57 13.27 14.64
C LYS A 179 -11.03 12.86 14.46
N ALA A 180 -11.77 13.57 13.62
CA ALA A 180 -13.17 13.28 13.33
C ALA A 180 -13.36 11.87 12.75
N MET A 181 -12.41 11.39 11.94
CA MET A 181 -12.44 10.02 11.42
C MET A 181 -12.28 8.98 12.52
N PHE A 182 -11.31 9.12 13.42
CA PHE A 182 -11.15 8.19 14.54
C PHE A 182 -12.33 8.21 15.50
N ASP A 183 -12.92 9.38 15.73
CA ASP A 183 -14.14 9.51 16.52
C ASP A 183 -15.31 8.75 15.90
N LYS A 184 -15.48 8.87 14.58
CA LYS A 184 -16.47 8.09 13.83
C LYS A 184 -16.19 6.59 13.90
N VAL A 185 -14.92 6.16 13.86
CA VAL A 185 -14.54 4.75 14.04
C VAL A 185 -14.90 4.24 15.45
N ILE A 186 -14.64 5.03 16.50
CA ILE A 186 -14.99 4.68 17.89
C ILE A 186 -16.51 4.61 18.06
N SER A 187 -17.26 5.52 17.46
CA SER A 187 -18.73 5.52 17.49
C SER A 187 -19.38 4.41 16.65
N GLY A 188 -18.60 3.67 15.86
CA GLY A 188 -19.10 2.64 14.94
C GLY A 188 -19.63 3.17 13.60
N ALA A 189 -19.68 4.48 13.39
CA ALA A 189 -20.15 5.10 12.15
C ALA A 189 -19.21 4.88 10.94
N LEU A 190 -17.92 4.60 11.18
CA LEU A 190 -16.96 4.25 10.12
C LEU A 190 -16.29 2.91 10.39
N LYS A 191 -16.18 2.08 9.35
CA LYS A 191 -15.53 0.77 9.44
C LYS A 191 -14.06 0.84 9.02
N LEU A 192 -13.18 0.48 9.94
CA LEU A 192 -11.77 0.24 9.64
C LEU A 192 -11.64 -1.05 8.81
N CYS A 193 -10.83 -0.99 7.76
CA CYS A 193 -10.51 -2.10 6.86
C CYS A 193 -9.07 -2.58 7.09
N ALA A 194 -8.63 -3.55 6.28
CA ALA A 194 -7.25 -4.01 6.24
C ALA A 194 -6.30 -2.81 6.06
N SER A 195 -5.50 -2.56 7.09
CA SER A 195 -4.64 -1.40 7.25
C SER A 195 -3.17 -1.83 7.25
N HIS A 196 -2.24 -0.88 7.25
CA HIS A 196 -0.81 -1.22 7.26
C HIS A 196 -0.02 -0.41 8.29
N ILE A 197 1.01 -1.02 8.88
CA ILE A 197 2.06 -0.28 9.58
C ILE A 197 3.22 -0.04 8.62
N GLN A 198 3.63 1.21 8.47
CA GLN A 198 4.77 1.59 7.65
C GLN A 198 5.87 2.18 8.54
N LEU A 199 7.05 1.56 8.51
CA LEU A 199 8.27 2.11 9.09
C LEU A 199 8.97 2.94 8.02
N ASP A 200 9.21 4.22 8.30
CA ASP A 200 9.82 5.16 7.37
C ASP A 200 10.72 6.14 8.12
N ARG A 201 12.04 6.08 7.83
CA ARG A 201 13.08 6.93 8.42
C ARG A 201 13.02 7.02 9.96
N GLY A 202 12.87 5.88 10.63
CA GLY A 202 12.80 5.82 12.09
C GLY A 202 11.44 6.21 12.70
N LYS A 203 10.45 6.55 11.88
CA LYS A 203 9.09 6.84 12.32
C LYS A 203 8.14 5.70 11.98
N ILE A 204 7.12 5.53 12.83
CA ILE A 204 6.08 4.53 12.66
C ILE A 204 4.83 5.26 12.15
N PHE A 205 4.23 4.75 11.08
CA PHE A 205 3.00 5.27 10.52
C PHE A 205 1.94 4.19 10.41
N LEU A 206 0.72 4.52 10.83
CA LEU A 206 -0.48 3.78 10.50
C LEU A 206 -1.03 4.30 9.18
N LEU A 207 -1.13 3.42 8.20
CA LEU A 207 -1.92 3.61 6.98
C LEU A 207 -3.31 3.06 7.25
N ALA A 208 -4.16 3.87 7.89
CA ALA A 208 -5.52 3.49 8.27
C ALA A 208 -6.42 3.53 7.04
N ALA A 209 -6.86 2.35 6.59
CA ALA A 209 -7.81 2.21 5.50
C ALA A 209 -9.23 2.17 6.08
N MET A 210 -10.10 3.07 5.62
CA MET A 210 -11.48 3.18 6.09
C MET A 210 -12.45 3.11 4.93
N ARG A 211 -13.59 2.45 5.15
CA ARG A 211 -14.68 2.42 4.18
C ARG A 211 -15.61 3.59 4.43
N ILE A 212 -15.84 4.39 3.39
CA ILE A 212 -16.72 5.56 3.39
C ILE A 212 -17.75 5.38 2.28
N GLU A 213 -18.96 5.86 2.49
CA GLU A 213 -19.99 5.89 1.46
C GLU A 213 -19.65 6.94 0.41
N LYS A 214 -19.87 6.61 -0.87
CA LYS A 214 -19.72 7.58 -1.95
C LYS A 214 -20.90 8.53 -1.89
N GLU A 215 -20.62 9.81 -1.81
CA GLU A 215 -21.61 10.84 -2.07
C GLU A 215 -21.89 10.86 -3.58
N TYR A 216 -23.10 10.49 -3.96
CA TYR A 216 -23.55 10.63 -5.33
C TYR A 216 -24.22 11.99 -5.48
N HIS A 217 -23.52 12.89 -6.17
CA HIS A 217 -24.07 14.18 -6.58
C HIS A 217 -24.66 14.00 -7.98
N VAL A 218 -25.96 14.22 -8.13
CA VAL A 218 -26.60 14.25 -9.45
C VAL A 218 -26.15 15.54 -10.13
N LEU A 219 -25.36 15.41 -11.20
CA LEU A 219 -24.88 16.55 -11.99
C LEU A 219 -25.97 16.94 -13.00
N ASP A 220 -26.22 18.24 -13.14
CA ASP A 220 -27.06 18.77 -14.19
C ASP A 220 -26.25 18.86 -15.50
N PRO A 221 -26.59 18.08 -16.55
CA PRO A 221 -25.84 18.08 -17.80
C PRO A 221 -25.98 19.39 -18.59
N THR A 222 -26.92 20.27 -18.23
CA THR A 222 -27.09 21.57 -18.88
C THR A 222 -26.09 22.61 -18.37
N ILE A 223 -25.48 22.38 -17.21
CA ILE A 223 -24.49 23.27 -16.62
C ILE A 223 -23.11 22.90 -17.17
N ILE A 224 -22.60 23.74 -18.08
CA ILE A 224 -21.26 23.60 -18.65
C ILE A 224 -20.29 24.45 -17.82
N ALA A 225 -19.25 23.80 -17.31
CA ALA A 225 -18.11 24.45 -16.69
C ALA A 225 -16.95 24.54 -17.70
N GLU A 226 -16.72 25.72 -18.26
CA GLU A 226 -15.63 25.99 -19.18
C GLU A 226 -14.35 26.25 -18.40
N ALA A 227 -13.38 25.34 -18.50
CA ALA A 227 -12.06 25.50 -17.89
C ALA A 227 -11.06 26.03 -18.92
N SER A 228 -10.46 27.18 -18.64
CA SER A 228 -9.38 27.77 -19.43
C SER A 228 -8.09 27.86 -18.63
N LEU A 229 -6.94 27.78 -19.33
CA LEU A 229 -5.61 27.88 -18.72
C LEU A 229 -5.11 29.32 -18.90
N SER A 230 -4.70 29.97 -17.81
CA SER A 230 -4.14 31.32 -17.83
C SER A 230 -2.77 31.35 -17.13
N ILE A 231 -2.01 32.40 -17.44
CA ILE A 231 -0.70 32.65 -16.83
C ILE A 231 -0.84 33.23 -15.41
N GLU A 232 -1.91 33.99 -15.17
CA GLU A 232 -2.18 34.62 -13.87
C GLU A 232 -2.86 33.65 -12.90
N HIS A 233 -3.81 32.85 -13.40
CA HIS A 233 -4.46 31.79 -12.65
C HIS A 233 -4.34 30.47 -13.43
N PRO A 234 -3.74 29.41 -12.85
CA PRO A 234 -3.51 28.14 -13.53
C PRO A 234 -4.71 27.60 -14.29
N VAL A 235 -5.87 27.67 -13.65
CA VAL A 235 -7.15 27.27 -14.22
C VAL A 235 -8.17 28.32 -13.83
N THR A 236 -8.89 28.82 -14.82
CA THR A 236 -10.04 29.69 -14.61
C THR A 236 -11.27 28.94 -15.11
N VAL A 237 -12.25 28.75 -14.23
CA VAL A 237 -13.47 27.99 -14.52
C VAL A 237 -14.62 28.95 -14.60
N LYS A 238 -15.28 29.00 -15.75
CA LYS A 238 -16.50 29.77 -15.97
C LYS A 238 -17.71 28.85 -15.96
N VAL A 239 -18.68 29.14 -15.11
CA VAL A 239 -19.94 28.41 -15.02
C VAL A 239 -21.07 29.43 -15.19
N GLY A 240 -21.68 29.47 -16.37
CA GLY A 240 -22.66 30.51 -16.71
C GLY A 240 -22.05 31.91 -16.62
N SER A 241 -22.56 32.73 -15.69
CA SER A 241 -22.08 34.10 -15.43
C SER A 241 -21.03 34.20 -14.31
N GLN A 242 -20.72 33.09 -13.63
CA GLN A 242 -19.78 33.08 -12.52
C GLN A 242 -18.40 32.59 -12.99
N GLU A 243 -17.37 33.24 -12.49
CA GLU A 243 -15.98 32.93 -12.82
C GLU A 243 -15.20 32.63 -11.55
N TYR A 244 -14.49 31.51 -11.56
CA TYR A 244 -13.73 31.00 -10.43
C TYR A 244 -12.27 30.81 -10.84
N ALA A 245 -11.37 31.48 -10.13
CA ALA A 245 -9.95 31.27 -10.29
C ALA A 245 -9.46 30.15 -9.36
N ILE A 246 -8.80 29.14 -9.91
CA ILE A 246 -8.18 28.05 -9.15
C ILE A 246 -6.66 28.25 -9.17
N GLY A 247 -6.13 28.58 -7.99
CA GLY A 247 -4.72 28.84 -7.77
C GLY A 247 -4.31 30.29 -8.02
N ASN A 248 -3.03 30.58 -7.79
CA ASN A 248 -2.46 31.91 -7.97
C ASN A 248 -1.18 31.86 -8.82
N LYS A 249 -0.81 33.03 -9.36
CA LYS A 249 0.34 33.22 -10.25
C LYS A 249 1.66 32.77 -9.63
N GLU A 250 1.87 33.06 -8.36
CA GLU A 250 3.13 32.79 -7.65
C GLU A 250 3.34 31.28 -7.46
N GLU A 251 2.34 30.58 -6.97
CA GLU A 251 2.37 29.14 -6.77
C GLU A 251 2.56 28.41 -8.11
N PHE A 252 1.87 28.88 -9.16
CA PHE A 252 2.03 28.37 -10.52
C PHE A 252 3.46 28.53 -11.04
N LEU A 253 4.00 29.75 -10.96
CA LEU A 253 5.33 30.07 -11.44
C LEU A 253 6.38 29.26 -10.69
N HIS A 254 6.26 29.17 -9.37
CA HIS A 254 7.15 28.38 -8.53
C HIS A 254 7.11 26.89 -8.93
N ARG A 255 5.92 26.31 -9.11
CA ARG A 255 5.76 24.92 -9.56
C ARG A 255 6.34 24.71 -10.96
N ARG A 256 6.08 25.63 -11.89
CA ARG A 256 6.56 25.59 -13.28
C ARG A 256 8.09 25.62 -13.34
N LEU A 257 8.73 26.54 -12.62
CA LEU A 257 10.18 26.66 -12.55
C LEU A 257 10.81 25.39 -11.94
N ALA A 258 10.21 24.84 -10.88
CA ALA A 258 10.69 23.59 -10.27
C ALA A 258 10.63 22.39 -11.25
N ILE A 259 9.54 22.28 -12.03
CA ILE A 259 9.39 21.26 -13.07
C ILE A 259 10.45 21.45 -14.17
N GLN A 260 10.61 22.67 -14.68
CA GLN A 260 11.62 22.98 -15.70
C GLN A 260 13.04 22.66 -15.23
N ALA A 261 13.38 23.03 -13.98
CA ALA A 261 14.67 22.71 -13.39
C ALA A 261 14.88 21.20 -13.22
N ALA A 262 13.84 20.45 -12.84
CA ALA A 262 13.91 18.99 -12.77
C ALA A 262 14.13 18.35 -14.15
N VAL A 263 13.39 18.78 -15.17
CA VAL A 263 13.54 18.32 -16.56
C VAL A 263 14.95 18.61 -17.08
N ASN A 264 15.47 19.83 -16.85
CA ASN A 264 16.81 20.22 -17.29
C ASN A 264 17.91 19.41 -16.60
N ARG A 265 17.77 19.10 -15.31
CA ARG A 265 18.71 18.21 -14.59
C ARG A 265 18.74 16.81 -15.20
N VAL A 266 17.57 16.24 -15.49
CA VAL A 266 17.49 14.92 -16.13
C VAL A 266 18.10 14.94 -17.52
N LYS A 267 17.77 15.94 -18.35
CA LYS A 267 18.35 16.08 -19.70
C LYS A 267 19.88 16.16 -19.67
N LYS A 268 20.44 16.98 -18.77
CA LYS A 268 21.91 17.08 -18.58
C LYS A 268 22.53 15.75 -18.15
N ALA A 269 21.90 15.06 -17.18
CA ALA A 269 22.40 13.78 -16.70
C ALA A 269 22.35 12.67 -17.77
N VAL A 270 21.29 12.65 -18.61
CA VAL A 270 21.16 11.71 -19.74
C VAL A 270 22.25 11.94 -20.79
N ILE A 271 22.58 13.20 -21.10
CA ILE A 271 23.67 13.52 -22.03
C ILE A 271 25.02 13.05 -21.46
N LEU A 272 25.29 13.32 -20.17
CA LEU A 272 26.52 12.87 -19.51
C LEU A 272 26.67 11.35 -19.50
N THR A 273 25.58 10.63 -19.19
CA THR A 273 25.61 9.15 -19.19
C THR A 273 25.73 8.55 -20.59
N ALA A 274 25.29 9.24 -21.64
CA ALA A 274 25.49 8.81 -23.01
C ALA A 274 26.97 8.94 -23.44
N VAL A 275 27.63 10.04 -23.07
CA VAL A 275 29.06 10.28 -23.35
C VAL A 275 29.97 9.30 -22.60
N ASP A 276 29.71 9.06 -21.31
CA ASP A 276 30.47 8.08 -20.50
C ASP A 276 30.36 6.63 -21.04
N MET A 277 29.24 6.29 -21.67
CA MET A 277 29.03 4.97 -22.28
C MET A 277 29.76 4.81 -23.62
N GLU A 278 30.04 5.91 -24.32
CA GLU A 278 30.78 5.94 -25.57
C GLU A 278 32.30 5.86 -25.34
N GLU A 279 32.81 6.52 -24.29
CA GLU A 279 34.21 6.40 -23.88
C GLU A 279 34.56 5.02 -23.32
N ARG A 280 33.64 4.33 -22.64
CA ARG A 280 33.85 2.95 -22.14
C ARG A 280 33.78 1.87 -23.21
N ARG A 281 33.40 2.22 -24.45
CA ARG A 281 33.33 1.30 -25.60
C ARG A 281 34.52 1.42 -26.55
N LYS A 282 35.44 2.34 -26.29
CA LYS A 282 36.76 2.41 -26.94
C LYS A 282 37.81 1.74 -26.07
#